data_AF-A0A7C2V7Z7-F1
#
_entry.id   AF-A0A7C2V7Z7-F1
#
_cell.length_a   1.000
_cell.length_b   1.000
_cell.length_c   1.000
_cell.angle_alpha   90.00
_cell.angle_beta   90.00
_cell.angle_gamma   90.00
#
_symmetry.space_group_name_H-M   'P 1'
#
loop_
_entity.id
_entity.type
_entity.pdbx_description
1 polymer ?
#
loop_
_entity_poly.entity_id
_entity_poly.type
_entity_poly.pdbx_seq_one_letter_code
_entity_poly.pdbx_strand_id
1 'polypeptide(L)'
;MTLQDIEADVLEAERRLRALTGVAERTFAYPCYQDFVGSGLTRQSYVPIIAKHFLAGRGGGERPDNHPLTCDLHYLWSLKAEYLRGAELIGWAEWTAQRGRWLIVTFHGIDEGHLPISRHALTEFCDFLVRRSDLWTAPVVEVARHIIAWRKSQQL
;
A
#
# COMPACT_ATOMS: atom_id res chain seq x y z
N MET A 1 5.22 19.56 -14.57
CA MET A 1 4.48 18.31 -14.33
C MET A 1 3.04 18.67 -14.01
N THR A 2 2.15 18.37 -14.94
CA THR A 2 0.69 18.53 -14.87
C THR A 2 0.04 17.20 -14.48
N LEU A 3 -1.29 17.19 -14.28
CA LEU A 3 -2.03 15.93 -14.08
C LEU A 3 -1.96 15.02 -15.32
N GLN A 4 -1.97 15.62 -16.51
CA GLN A 4 -1.82 14.91 -17.78
C GLN A 4 -0.43 14.30 -17.93
N ASP A 5 0.61 15.01 -17.52
CA ASP A 5 1.99 14.48 -17.54
C ASP A 5 2.11 13.25 -16.61
N ILE A 6 1.52 13.31 -15.41
CA ILE A 6 1.47 12.17 -14.48
C ILE A 6 0.71 10.99 -15.09
N GLU A 7 -0.49 11.23 -15.64
CA GLU A 7 -1.30 10.16 -16.23
C GLU A 7 -0.55 9.45 -17.37
N ALA A 8 0.10 10.21 -18.25
CA ALA A 8 0.87 9.67 -19.36
C ALA A 8 2.09 8.85 -18.87
N ASP A 9 2.84 9.36 -17.90
CA ASP A 9 4.00 8.67 -17.34
C ASP A 9 3.60 7.35 -16.66
N VAL A 10 2.56 7.38 -15.83
CA VAL A 10 2.04 6.20 -15.13
C VAL A 10 1.53 5.13 -16.12
N LEU A 11 0.81 5.54 -17.17
CA LEU A 11 0.32 4.60 -18.19
C LEU A 11 1.45 3.98 -19.01
N GLU A 12 2.48 4.75 -19.34
CA GLU A 12 3.66 4.22 -20.04
C GLU A 12 4.46 3.26 -19.15
N ALA A 13 4.62 3.58 -17.86
CA ALA A 13 5.24 2.69 -16.90
C ALA A 13 4.47 1.37 -16.77
N GLU A 14 3.15 1.42 -16.63
CA GLU A 14 2.31 0.23 -16.55
C GLU A 14 2.35 -0.61 -17.84
N ARG A 15 2.36 0.03 -19.02
CA ARG A 15 2.54 -0.66 -20.30
C ARG A 15 3.85 -1.44 -20.34
N ARG A 16 4.96 -0.82 -19.91
CA ARG A 16 6.29 -1.47 -19.85
C ARG A 16 6.31 -2.61 -18.83
N LEU A 17 5.79 -2.39 -17.62
CA LEU A 17 5.75 -3.41 -16.57
C LEU A 17 4.90 -4.61 -16.97
N ARG A 18 3.76 -4.37 -17.62
CA ARG A 18 2.90 -5.44 -18.16
C ARG A 18 3.62 -6.24 -19.25
N ALA A 19 4.31 -5.58 -20.17
CA ALA A 19 5.10 -6.26 -21.21
C ALA A 19 6.22 -7.12 -20.62
N LEU A 20 6.85 -6.67 -19.51
CA LEU A 20 7.96 -7.38 -18.88
C LEU A 20 7.53 -8.57 -18.00
N THR A 21 6.38 -8.45 -17.33
CA THR A 21 6.00 -9.40 -16.26
C THR A 21 4.77 -10.25 -16.59
N GLY A 22 3.96 -9.85 -17.57
CA GLY A 22 2.66 -10.45 -17.85
C GLY A 22 1.57 -10.20 -16.80
N VAL A 23 1.86 -9.52 -15.69
CA VAL A 23 0.89 -9.26 -14.63
C VAL A 23 -0.17 -8.27 -15.11
N ALA A 24 -1.43 -8.69 -15.04
CA ALA A 24 -2.56 -7.98 -15.62
C ALA A 24 -3.16 -6.87 -14.73
N GLU A 25 -2.99 -6.96 -13.42
CA GLU A 25 -3.58 -6.02 -12.46
C GLU A 25 -2.54 -5.66 -11.40
N ARG A 26 -2.44 -4.37 -11.08
CA ARG A 26 -1.54 -3.83 -10.07
C ARG A 26 -2.23 -2.78 -9.22
N THR A 27 -1.59 -2.49 -8.09
CA THR A 27 -1.86 -1.30 -7.28
C THR A 27 -0.77 -0.27 -7.47
N PHE A 28 -1.08 0.98 -7.20
CA PHE A 28 -0.12 2.07 -7.26
C PHE A 28 0.59 2.30 -5.91
N ALA A 29 1.79 2.86 -5.93
CA ALA A 29 2.48 3.34 -4.74
C ALA A 29 2.95 4.77 -5.00
N TYR A 30 2.39 5.74 -4.27
CA TYR A 30 2.75 7.15 -4.42
C TYR A 30 4.23 7.35 -4.05
N PRO A 31 5.09 7.81 -4.97
CA PRO A 31 6.52 7.97 -4.70
C PRO A 31 6.74 8.96 -3.56
N CYS A 32 7.49 8.55 -2.53
CA CYS A 32 7.70 9.34 -1.30
C CYS A 32 6.40 9.87 -0.67
N TYR A 33 5.27 9.18 -0.90
CA TYR A 33 3.93 9.58 -0.46
C TYR A 33 3.41 10.89 -1.06
N GLN A 34 4.08 11.44 -2.08
CA GLN A 34 3.63 12.65 -2.75
C GLN A 34 2.49 12.30 -3.70
N ASP A 35 1.28 12.79 -3.41
CA ASP A 35 0.04 12.48 -4.15
C ASP A 35 -0.48 13.64 -5.00
N PHE A 36 0.36 14.65 -5.23
CA PHE A 36 -0.03 15.90 -5.89
C PHE A 36 1.04 16.46 -6.84
N VAL A 37 0.58 17.30 -7.76
CA VAL A 37 1.39 18.21 -8.58
C VAL A 37 1.13 19.67 -8.18
N GLY A 38 2.01 20.57 -8.60
CA GLY A 38 1.91 21.99 -8.27
C GLY A 38 2.23 22.30 -6.81
N SER A 39 2.01 23.55 -6.41
CA SER A 39 2.34 24.05 -5.07
C SER A 39 1.43 25.21 -4.66
N GLY A 40 1.24 25.41 -3.36
CA GLY A 40 0.38 26.47 -2.83
C GLY A 40 -1.03 26.39 -3.40
N LEU A 41 -1.55 27.51 -3.91
CA LEU A 41 -2.89 27.60 -4.51
C LEU A 41 -3.08 26.77 -5.79
N THR A 42 -2.00 26.29 -6.41
CA THR A 42 -2.06 25.45 -7.63
C THR A 42 -1.93 23.96 -7.35
N ARG A 43 -1.77 23.58 -6.08
CA ARG A 43 -1.60 22.19 -5.65
C ARG A 43 -2.84 21.37 -6.00
N GLN A 44 -2.65 20.28 -6.73
CA GLN A 44 -3.73 19.41 -7.18
C GLN A 44 -3.36 17.95 -6.90
N SER A 45 -4.25 17.24 -6.20
CA SER A 45 -4.08 15.80 -6.00
C SER A 45 -4.25 15.06 -7.33
N TYR A 46 -3.38 14.08 -7.56
CA TYR A 46 -3.48 13.16 -8.69
C TYR A 46 -4.04 11.78 -8.26
N VAL A 47 -4.47 11.61 -7.01
CA VAL A 47 -5.19 10.40 -6.55
C VAL A 47 -6.38 10.07 -7.47
N PRO A 48 -7.25 11.02 -7.89
CA PRO A 48 -8.35 10.70 -8.80
C PRO A 48 -7.91 10.25 -10.20
N ILE A 49 -6.69 10.60 -10.62
CA ILE A 49 -6.10 10.11 -11.88
C ILE A 49 -5.71 8.64 -11.73
N ILE A 50 -5.01 8.30 -10.64
CA ILE A 50 -4.63 6.92 -10.33
C ILE A 50 -5.87 6.03 -10.18
N ALA A 51 -6.94 6.54 -9.57
CA ALA A 51 -8.18 5.80 -9.37
C ALA A 51 -8.91 5.37 -10.64
N LYS A 52 -8.58 5.95 -11.80
CA LYS A 52 -9.11 5.52 -13.09
C LYS A 52 -8.45 4.25 -13.62
N HIS A 53 -7.21 3.96 -13.18
CA HIS A 53 -6.31 3.01 -13.84
C HIS A 53 -5.86 1.85 -12.96
N PHE A 54 -5.88 2.01 -11.63
CA PHE A 54 -5.41 1.00 -10.68
C PHE A 54 -6.51 0.63 -9.70
N LEU A 55 -6.51 -0.63 -9.25
CA LEU A 55 -7.50 -1.15 -8.30
C LEU A 55 -7.43 -0.47 -6.92
N ALA A 56 -6.22 -0.07 -6.53
CA ALA A 56 -5.91 0.56 -5.26
C ALA A 56 -4.56 1.28 -5.35
N GLY A 57 -4.28 2.15 -4.37
CA GLY A 57 -3.01 2.88 -4.26
C GLY A 57 -2.61 3.06 -2.81
N ARG A 58 -1.34 2.78 -2.46
CA ARG A 58 -0.80 3.08 -1.12
C ARG A 58 -0.12 4.45 -1.10
N GLY A 59 -0.54 5.29 -0.17
CA GLY A 59 0.02 6.60 0.15
C GLY A 59 0.58 6.66 1.57
N GLY A 60 0.75 7.90 2.04
CA GLY A 60 1.15 8.19 3.42
C GLY A 60 -0.08 8.33 4.32
N GLY A 61 0.07 8.04 5.60
CA GLY A 61 -1.03 8.09 6.57
C GLY A 61 -0.59 8.52 7.95
N GLU A 62 -1.54 9.04 8.73
CA GLU A 62 -1.33 9.34 10.15
C GLU A 62 -1.17 8.06 10.97
N ARG A 63 -1.92 7.00 10.59
CA ARG A 63 -1.81 5.66 11.13
C ARG A 63 -1.62 4.66 10.00
N PRO A 64 -1.01 3.50 10.24
CA PRO A 64 -0.69 2.59 9.15
C PRO A 64 -1.83 1.62 8.78
N ASP A 65 -2.96 1.67 9.48
CA ASP A 65 -4.03 0.69 9.38
C ASP A 65 -5.31 1.24 8.75
N ASN A 66 -5.92 0.41 7.90
CA ASN A 66 -7.02 0.81 7.04
C ASN A 66 -8.31 0.14 7.52
N HIS A 67 -9.40 0.90 7.59
CA HIS A 67 -10.70 0.33 7.92
C HIS A 67 -11.35 -0.27 6.67
N PRO A 68 -11.71 -1.56 6.64
CA PRO A 68 -12.17 -2.23 5.42
C PRO A 68 -13.44 -1.60 4.85
N LEU A 69 -14.29 -0.98 5.67
CA LEU A 69 -15.51 -0.31 5.23
C LEU A 69 -15.30 1.09 4.65
N THR A 70 -14.36 1.87 5.20
CA THR A 70 -14.33 3.33 5.01
C THR A 70 -13.00 3.84 4.46
N CYS A 71 -11.96 3.01 4.35
CA CYS A 71 -10.72 3.45 3.72
C CYS A 71 -10.96 3.82 2.25
N ASP A 72 -10.27 4.87 1.79
CA ASP A 72 -10.12 5.14 0.37
C ASP A 72 -9.12 4.13 -0.20
N LEU A 73 -9.59 3.26 -1.09
CA LEU A 73 -8.75 2.24 -1.72
C LEU A 73 -7.65 2.86 -2.60
N HIS A 74 -7.83 4.08 -3.07
CA HIS A 74 -6.84 4.78 -3.90
C HIS A 74 -5.90 5.66 -3.08
N TYR A 75 -6.08 5.72 -1.76
CA TYR A 75 -5.18 6.39 -0.83
C TYR A 75 -5.06 5.64 0.49
N LEU A 76 -4.62 4.38 0.40
CA LEU A 76 -4.41 3.50 1.55
C LEU A 76 -3.19 3.90 2.35
N TRP A 77 -3.30 3.87 3.67
CA TRP A 77 -2.19 4.17 4.55
C TRP A 77 -1.26 2.97 4.71
N SER A 78 0.04 3.24 4.89
CA SER A 78 1.05 2.19 5.04
C SER A 78 2.02 2.46 6.19
N LEU A 79 2.40 1.40 6.90
CA LEU A 79 3.48 1.39 7.88
C LEU A 79 4.81 1.43 7.15
N LYS A 80 5.64 2.39 7.53
CA LYS A 80 7.04 2.44 7.13
C LYS A 80 7.83 1.55 8.09
N ALA A 81 8.41 0.48 7.56
CA ALA A 81 9.13 -0.51 8.37
C ALA A 81 10.58 -0.11 8.69
N GLU A 82 11.05 1.01 8.11
CA GLU A 82 12.39 1.52 8.35
C GLU A 82 12.69 1.64 9.84
N TYR A 83 13.83 1.07 10.24
CA TYR A 83 14.33 1.08 11.62
C TYR A 83 13.44 0.40 12.69
N LEU A 84 12.35 -0.26 12.31
CA LEU A 84 11.55 -1.05 13.25
C LEU A 84 12.21 -2.39 13.55
N ARG A 85 12.10 -2.83 14.82
CA ARG A 85 12.43 -4.18 15.24
C ARG A 85 11.29 -5.13 14.90
N GLY A 86 11.56 -6.43 14.81
CA GLY A 86 10.51 -7.40 14.47
C GLY A 86 9.40 -7.44 15.52
N ALA A 87 9.74 -7.33 16.82
CA ALA A 87 8.76 -7.14 17.89
C ALA A 87 7.82 -5.93 17.69
N GLU A 88 8.30 -4.83 17.10
CA GLU A 88 7.47 -3.65 16.80
C GLU A 88 6.54 -3.89 15.61
N LEU A 89 7.03 -4.57 14.57
CA LEU A 89 6.19 -5.02 13.44
C LEU A 89 5.08 -5.97 13.90
N ILE A 90 5.42 -6.93 14.76
CA ILE A 90 4.47 -7.86 15.38
C ILE A 90 3.42 -7.07 16.17
N GLY A 91 3.85 -6.12 17.00
CA GLY A 91 2.95 -5.27 17.77
C GLY A 91 1.95 -4.51 16.88
N TRP A 92 2.40 -3.97 15.74
CA TRP A 92 1.51 -3.34 14.77
C TRP A 92 0.51 -4.31 14.14
N ALA A 93 0.97 -5.50 13.72
CA ALA A 93 0.08 -6.51 13.15
C ALA A 93 -1.00 -6.95 14.15
N GLU A 94 -0.64 -7.20 15.41
CA GLU A 94 -1.60 -7.54 16.46
C GLU A 94 -2.58 -6.41 16.75
N TRP A 95 -2.07 -5.18 16.88
CA TRP A 95 -2.89 -4.01 17.18
C TRP A 95 -3.92 -3.74 16.08
N THR A 96 -3.52 -3.92 14.82
CA THR A 96 -4.40 -3.79 13.64
C THR A 96 -5.43 -4.91 13.59
N ALA A 97 -5.01 -6.17 13.81
CA ALA A 97 -5.90 -7.33 13.80
C ALA A 97 -6.99 -7.26 14.88
N GLN A 98 -6.65 -6.84 16.09
CA GLN A 98 -7.61 -6.64 17.20
C GLN A 98 -8.73 -5.64 16.87
N ARG A 99 -8.53 -4.80 15.85
CA ARG A 99 -9.49 -3.78 15.41
C ARG A 99 -10.25 -4.18 14.15
N GLY A 100 -10.02 -5.37 13.61
CA GLY A 100 -10.62 -5.81 12.34
C GLY A 100 -10.19 -4.95 11.15
N ARG A 101 -8.97 -4.40 11.20
CA ARG A 101 -8.39 -3.52 10.20
C ARG A 101 -7.28 -4.24 9.45
N TRP A 102 -6.81 -3.67 8.34
CA TRP A 102 -5.72 -4.26 7.55
C TRP A 102 -4.52 -3.32 7.48
N LEU A 103 -3.32 -3.92 7.59
CA LEU A 103 -2.04 -3.24 7.68
C LEU A 103 -1.29 -3.42 6.37
N ILE A 104 -0.77 -2.34 5.79
CA ILE A 104 0.17 -2.40 4.66
C ILE A 104 1.55 -2.06 5.20
N VAL A 105 2.53 -2.93 5.00
CA VAL A 105 3.91 -2.71 5.45
C VAL A 105 4.79 -2.39 4.24
N THR A 106 5.52 -1.28 4.33
CA THR A 106 6.43 -0.79 3.29
C THR A 106 7.87 -0.98 3.73
N PHE A 107 8.65 -1.64 2.88
CA PHE A 107 10.09 -1.85 3.05
C PHE A 107 10.85 -1.15 1.91
N HIS A 108 11.86 -0.36 2.24
CA HIS A 108 12.73 0.29 1.25
C HIS A 108 13.91 -0.61 0.82
N GLY A 109 14.41 -1.41 1.76
CA GLY A 109 15.52 -2.34 1.55
C GLY A 109 15.68 -3.24 2.78
N ILE A 110 16.38 -4.37 2.60
CA ILE A 110 16.64 -5.36 3.64
C ILE A 110 18.16 -5.47 3.79
N ASP A 111 18.69 -5.01 4.92
CA ASP A 111 20.14 -4.84 5.17
C ASP A 111 20.88 -3.94 4.15
N GLU A 112 20.17 -3.25 3.25
CA GLU A 112 20.76 -2.45 2.18
C GLU A 112 19.95 -1.20 1.82
N GLY A 113 20.60 -0.24 1.16
CA GLY A 113 19.97 0.98 0.67
C GLY A 113 19.65 2.00 1.77
N HIS A 114 18.80 2.98 1.43
CA HIS A 114 18.32 3.98 2.37
C HIS A 114 17.08 3.46 3.11
N LEU A 115 16.94 3.81 4.40
CA LEU A 115 15.81 3.44 5.25
C LEU A 115 15.60 1.90 5.37
N PRO A 116 16.66 1.10 5.62
CA PRO A 116 16.53 -0.35 5.65
C PRO A 116 15.81 -0.84 6.91
N ILE A 117 15.28 -2.06 6.80
CA ILE A 117 15.05 -2.93 7.94
C ILE A 117 16.17 -3.99 8.00
N SER A 118 16.45 -4.55 9.17
CA SER A 118 17.33 -5.71 9.24
C SER A 118 16.63 -6.98 8.74
N ARG A 119 17.37 -7.88 8.09
CA ARG A 119 16.87 -9.22 7.74
C ARG A 119 16.39 -9.99 8.96
N HIS A 120 17.04 -9.79 10.11
CA HIS A 120 16.62 -10.40 11.37
C HIS A 120 15.20 -9.96 11.76
N ALA A 121 14.91 -8.66 11.75
CA ALA A 121 13.58 -8.14 12.08
C ALA A 121 12.51 -8.57 11.07
N LEU A 122 12.84 -8.60 9.77
CA LEU A 122 11.93 -9.12 8.75
C LEU A 122 11.64 -10.61 8.95
N THR A 123 12.66 -11.42 9.26
CA THR A 123 12.52 -12.86 9.49
C THR A 123 11.65 -13.11 10.72
N GLU A 124 11.89 -12.41 11.83
CA GLU A 124 11.07 -12.50 13.04
C GLU A 124 9.59 -12.19 12.75
N PHE A 125 9.33 -11.16 11.95
CA PHE A 125 7.97 -10.80 11.55
C PHE A 125 7.32 -11.85 10.64
N CYS A 126 8.03 -12.36 9.64
CA CYS A 126 7.53 -13.43 8.77
C CYS A 126 7.23 -14.71 9.55
N ASP A 127 8.11 -15.10 10.46
CA ASP A 127 7.93 -16.27 11.34
C ASP A 127 6.68 -16.14 12.22
N PHE A 128 6.41 -14.93 12.72
CA PHE A 128 5.16 -14.64 13.41
C PHE A 128 3.93 -14.78 12.50
N LEU A 129 3.95 -14.18 11.30
CA LEU A 129 2.82 -14.23 10.38
C LEU A 129 2.49 -15.66 9.94
N VAL A 130 3.50 -16.50 9.66
CA VAL A 130 3.31 -17.91 9.28
C VAL A 130 2.64 -18.73 10.39
N ARG A 131 2.89 -18.40 11.66
CA ARG A 131 2.26 -19.07 12.82
C ARG A 131 0.84 -18.56 13.12
N ARG A 132 0.40 -17.47 12.49
CA ARG A 132 -0.89 -16.82 12.76
C ARG A 132 -1.91 -17.16 11.68
N SER A 133 -2.57 -18.30 11.81
CA SER A 133 -3.58 -18.78 10.87
C SER A 133 -4.83 -17.89 10.76
N ASP A 134 -5.04 -17.02 11.75
CA ASP A 134 -6.11 -16.02 11.77
C ASP A 134 -5.77 -14.74 10.99
N LEU A 135 -4.51 -14.52 10.61
CA LEU A 135 -4.07 -13.36 9.84
C LEU A 135 -3.91 -13.71 8.36
N TRP A 136 -4.68 -13.03 7.51
CA TRP A 136 -4.51 -13.14 6.07
C TRP A 136 -3.39 -12.22 5.57
N THR A 137 -2.26 -12.81 5.20
CA THR A 137 -1.12 -12.10 4.59
C THR A 137 -1.18 -12.28 3.08
N ALA A 138 -1.36 -11.19 2.33
CA ALA A 138 -1.50 -11.23 0.87
C ALA A 138 -1.04 -9.92 0.20
N PRO A 139 -0.78 -9.94 -1.12
CA PRO A 139 -0.56 -8.73 -1.90
C PRO A 139 -1.72 -7.73 -1.77
N VAL A 140 -1.41 -6.42 -1.78
CA VAL A 140 -2.44 -5.35 -1.65
C VAL A 140 -3.54 -5.48 -2.69
N VAL A 141 -3.22 -5.89 -3.92
CA VAL A 141 -4.20 -6.10 -4.99
C VAL A 141 -5.25 -7.15 -4.63
N GLU A 142 -4.86 -8.23 -3.93
CA GLU A 142 -5.78 -9.31 -3.55
C GLU A 142 -6.72 -8.87 -2.43
N VAL A 143 -6.17 -8.20 -1.41
CA VAL A 143 -6.96 -7.70 -0.28
C VAL A 143 -7.91 -6.58 -0.74
N ALA A 144 -7.44 -5.67 -1.61
CA ALA A 144 -8.28 -4.63 -2.19
C ALA A 144 -9.44 -5.23 -3.00
N ARG A 145 -9.18 -6.24 -3.83
CA ARG A 145 -10.22 -6.95 -4.59
C ARG A 145 -11.25 -7.60 -3.67
N HIS A 146 -10.79 -8.26 -2.62
CA HIS A 146 -11.67 -8.86 -1.62
C HIS A 146 -12.55 -7.81 -0.93
N ILE A 147 -11.97 -6.68 -0.50
CA ILE A 147 -12.71 -5.58 0.13
C ILE A 147 -13.75 -4.99 -0.83
N ILE A 148 -13.43 -4.80 -2.11
CA ILE A 148 -14.39 -4.32 -3.12
C ILE A 148 -15.57 -5.29 -3.26
N ALA A 149 -15.29 -6.58 -3.39
CA ALA A 149 -16.34 -7.60 -3.51
C ALA A 149 -17.20 -7.66 -2.23
N TRP A 150 -16.56 -7.60 -1.07
CA TRP A 150 -17.24 -7.60 0.23
C TRP A 150 -18.11 -6.35 0.42
N ARG A 151 -17.62 -5.15 0.12
CA ARG A 151 -18.42 -3.90 0.20
C ARG A 151 -19.68 -4.00 -0.65
N LYS A 152 -19.56 -4.49 -1.89
CA LYS A 152 -20.70 -4.71 -2.80
C LYS A 152 -21.72 -5.71 -2.22
N SER A 153 -21.27 -6.77 -1.56
CA SER A 153 -22.19 -7.75 -0.95
C SER A 153 -22.95 -7.19 0.25
N GLN A 154 -22.45 -6.11 0.88
CA GLN A 154 -23.13 -5.41 1.97
C GLN A 154 -24.17 -4.38 1.48
N GLN A 155 -24.43 -4.26 0.17
CA GLN A 155 -25.26 -3.19 -0.44
C GLN A 155 -24.76 -1.76 -0.17
N LEU A 156 -23.43 -1.60 -0.08
CA LEU A 156 -22.74 -0.31 0.02
C LEU A 156 -22.02 0.06 -1.27
#